data_AF-A0A1S3QQF3-F1
#
_entry.id   AF-A0A1S3QQF3-F1
#
_cell.length_a   1.000
_cell.length_b   1.000
_cell.length_c   1.000
_cell.angle_alpha   90.00
_cell.angle_beta   90.00
_cell.angle_gamma   90.00
#
_symmetry.space_group_name_H-M   'P 1'
#
loop_
_entity.id
_entity.type
_entity.pdbx_description
1 polymer ?
#
loop_
_entity_poly.entity_id
_entity_poly.type
_entity_poly.pdbx_seq_one_letter_code
_entity_poly.pdbx_strand_id
1 'polypeptide(L)'
;MERNGLNLICGPIFDYDYDGLRDSAEKIKQYGSGSGPIPTHYYCVITSCLDFTQAEDICSGPLSSSAFILPHRSDNDESCNSSEEESKWVEDLMKLHTARVRDVEILTGLDFYRRTSRSYPEILSLKTHMHTYESEI
;
A
#
# COMPACT_ATOMS: atom_id res chain seq x y z
N MET A 1 -11.06 13.92 6.67
CA MET A 1 -11.93 14.57 5.65
C MET A 1 -12.11 13.59 4.49
N GLU A 2 -13.34 13.42 4.02
CA GLU A 2 -13.67 12.46 2.96
C GLU A 2 -13.13 12.98 1.61
N ARG A 3 -12.40 12.14 0.88
CA ARG A 3 -11.77 12.50 -0.41
C ARG A 3 -12.79 12.32 -1.52
N ASN A 4 -12.99 13.33 -2.37
CA ASN A 4 -13.97 13.29 -3.46
C ASN A 4 -13.49 12.40 -4.63
N GLY A 5 -13.53 11.08 -4.44
CA GLY A 5 -13.06 10.09 -5.41
C GLY A 5 -11.65 9.60 -5.11
N LEU A 6 -11.50 8.27 -5.11
CA LEU A 6 -10.26 7.56 -4.81
C LEU A 6 -9.95 6.56 -5.93
N ASN A 7 -8.71 6.57 -6.39
CA ASN A 7 -8.18 5.45 -7.16
C ASN A 7 -7.51 4.47 -6.20
N LEU A 8 -8.01 3.22 -6.17
CA LEU A 8 -7.53 2.16 -5.29
C LEU A 8 -6.93 1.03 -6.13
N ILE A 9 -5.68 0.68 -5.85
CA ILE A 9 -5.01 -0.49 -6.44
C ILE A 9 -4.48 -1.36 -5.31
N CYS A 10 -4.95 -2.59 -5.21
CA CYS A 10 -4.48 -3.55 -4.22
C CYS A 10 -4.02 -4.85 -4.88
N GLY A 11 -3.15 -5.59 -4.22
CA GLY A 11 -2.67 -6.87 -4.71
C GLY A 11 -1.76 -7.61 -3.72
N PRO A 12 -1.33 -8.82 -4.06
CA PRO A 12 -0.46 -9.63 -3.21
C PRO A 12 1.02 -9.22 -3.32
N ILE A 13 1.76 -9.46 -2.26
CA ILE A 13 3.23 -9.42 -2.21
C ILE A 13 3.74 -10.81 -1.81
N PHE A 14 4.83 -11.23 -2.46
CA PHE A 14 5.56 -12.44 -2.10
C PHE A 14 7.02 -12.06 -1.84
N ASP A 15 7.36 -12.09 -0.55
CA ASP A 15 8.69 -11.84 0.00
C ASP A 15 8.88 -12.83 1.16
N TYR A 16 9.28 -14.07 0.83
CA TYR A 16 9.41 -15.18 1.77
C TYR A 16 10.78 -15.23 2.45
N ASP A 17 11.81 -14.57 1.91
CA ASP A 17 13.11 -14.43 2.57
C ASP A 17 13.31 -13.08 3.26
N TYR A 18 12.29 -12.22 3.24
CA TYR A 18 12.20 -10.99 4.03
C TYR A 18 13.32 -9.99 3.68
N ASP A 19 13.77 -9.98 2.43
CA ASP A 19 14.84 -9.09 1.96
C ASP A 19 14.30 -7.73 1.48
N GLY A 20 12.96 -7.56 1.49
CA GLY A 20 12.29 -6.34 1.04
C GLY A 20 12.23 -6.21 -0.48
N LEU A 21 12.55 -7.28 -1.22
CA LEU A 21 12.50 -7.35 -2.67
C LEU A 21 11.45 -8.36 -3.11
N ARG A 22 11.01 -8.22 -4.35
CA ARG A 22 10.12 -9.22 -4.96
C ARG A 22 10.84 -10.55 -5.16
N ASP A 23 10.22 -11.63 -4.70
CA ASP A 23 10.68 -12.98 -4.98
C ASP A 23 10.61 -13.40 -6.45
N SER A 24 11.55 -14.28 -6.83
CA SER A 24 11.51 -14.97 -8.12
C SER A 24 10.37 -15.99 -8.18
N ALA A 25 9.92 -16.32 -9.39
CA ALA A 25 8.84 -17.30 -9.56
C ALA A 25 9.21 -18.69 -9.02
N GLU A 26 10.50 -19.04 -9.04
CA GLU A 26 11.02 -20.29 -8.49
C GLU A 26 10.90 -20.30 -6.97
N LYS A 27 11.27 -19.20 -6.30
CA LYS A 27 11.16 -19.09 -4.84
C LYS A 27 9.69 -19.15 -4.40
N ILE A 28 8.81 -18.40 -5.06
CA ILE A 28 7.37 -18.43 -4.80
C ILE A 28 6.79 -19.85 -4.94
N LYS A 29 7.24 -20.61 -5.94
CA LYS A 29 6.82 -22.01 -6.12
C LYS A 29 7.33 -22.96 -5.04
N GLN A 30 8.50 -22.71 -4.46
CA GLN A 30 9.05 -23.54 -3.37
C GLN A 30 8.22 -23.40 -2.09
N TYR A 31 7.72 -22.20 -1.80
CA TYR A 31 6.87 -21.94 -0.64
C TYR A 31 5.39 -22.23 -0.89
N GLY A 32 5.00 -22.40 -2.16
CA GLY A 32 3.64 -22.80 -2.54
C GLY A 32 3.32 -24.23 -2.10
N SER A 33 2.37 -24.37 -1.18
CA SER A 33 1.69 -25.66 -0.96
C SER A 33 0.77 -25.94 -2.15
N GLY A 34 0.44 -27.20 -2.43
CA GLY A 34 -0.27 -27.64 -3.66
C GLY A 34 -1.61 -26.95 -4.02
N SER A 35 -2.10 -26.04 -3.18
CA SER A 35 -3.24 -25.14 -3.41
C SER A 35 -2.87 -23.77 -4.03
N GLY A 36 -1.59 -23.49 -4.27
CA GLY A 36 -1.08 -22.20 -4.79
C GLY A 36 -0.28 -21.41 -3.75
N PRO A 37 0.49 -20.39 -4.19
CA PRO A 37 1.32 -19.60 -3.29
C PRO A 37 0.47 -18.67 -2.41
N ILE A 38 0.78 -18.60 -1.13
CA ILE A 38 0.09 -17.75 -0.15
C ILE A 38 0.88 -16.45 0.02
N PRO A 39 0.33 -15.26 -0.31
CA PRO A 39 1.04 -14.00 -0.17
C PRO A 39 1.57 -13.78 1.25
N THR A 40 2.76 -13.18 1.38
CA THR A 40 3.30 -12.79 2.69
C THR A 40 2.71 -11.48 3.18
N HIS A 41 2.36 -10.59 2.25
CA HIS A 41 1.68 -9.33 2.53
C HIS A 41 0.64 -9.03 1.45
N TYR A 42 -0.25 -8.09 1.72
CA TYR A 42 -1.09 -7.42 0.73
C TYR A 42 -0.74 -5.94 0.70
N TYR A 43 -0.65 -5.37 -0.49
CA TYR A 43 -0.52 -3.92 -0.63
C TYR A 43 -1.85 -3.29 -1.00
N CYS A 44 -2.02 -2.03 -0.60
CA CYS A 44 -3.02 -1.14 -1.16
C CYS A 44 -2.40 0.24 -1.38
N VAL A 45 -2.49 0.74 -2.61
CA VAL A 45 -2.08 2.09 -3.00
C VAL A 45 -3.35 2.90 -3.28
N ILE A 46 -3.53 3.96 -2.52
CA ILE A 46 -4.63 4.91 -2.63
C ILE A 46 -4.09 6.19 -3.23
N THR A 47 -4.71 6.65 -4.31
CA THR A 47 -4.39 7.94 -4.94
C THR A 47 -5.63 8.82 -4.95
N SER A 48 -5.45 10.10 -4.63
CA SER A 48 -6.47 11.13 -4.76
C SER A 48 -5.87 12.45 -5.23
N CYS A 49 -6.72 13.41 -5.54
CA CYS A 49 -6.30 14.79 -5.63
C CYS A 49 -5.98 15.34 -4.23
N LEU A 50 -4.99 16.23 -4.12
CA LEU A 50 -4.75 16.99 -2.87
C LEU A 50 -5.89 18.00 -2.63
N ASP A 51 -6.43 18.55 -3.71
CA ASP A 51 -7.66 19.35 -3.68
C ASP A 51 -8.86 18.41 -3.64
N PHE A 52 -9.43 18.23 -2.46
CA PHE A 52 -10.57 17.33 -2.23
C PHE A 52 -11.86 17.76 -2.93
N THR A 53 -11.88 18.88 -3.67
CA THR A 53 -13.02 19.27 -4.50
C THR A 53 -13.03 18.54 -5.84
N GLN A 54 -11.90 18.01 -6.30
CA GLN A 54 -11.74 17.34 -7.60
C GLN A 54 -11.57 15.83 -7.44
N ALA A 55 -12.21 15.08 -8.34
CA ALA A 55 -11.94 13.65 -8.49
C ALA A 55 -10.57 13.39 -9.12
N GLU A 56 -9.99 12.23 -8.80
CA GLU A 56 -8.63 11.87 -9.22
C GLU A 56 -8.47 11.87 -10.75
N ASP A 57 -9.50 11.44 -11.48
CA ASP A 57 -9.52 11.33 -12.94
C ASP A 57 -9.47 12.69 -13.66
N ILE A 58 -9.95 13.75 -13.00
CA ILE A 58 -9.95 15.13 -13.51
C ILE A 58 -9.01 16.06 -12.72
N CYS A 59 -8.19 15.52 -11.82
CA CYS A 59 -7.35 16.30 -10.91
C CYS A 59 -6.28 17.08 -11.68
N SER A 60 -6.45 18.41 -11.72
CA SER A 60 -5.50 19.35 -12.30
C SER A 60 -4.40 19.79 -11.31
N GLY A 61 -4.67 19.68 -10.00
CA GLY A 61 -3.75 20.01 -8.91
C GLY A 61 -2.74 18.90 -8.58
N PRO A 62 -1.92 19.03 -7.52
CA PRO A 62 -1.02 17.96 -7.08
C PRO A 62 -1.79 16.70 -6.62
N LEU A 63 -1.22 15.53 -6.89
CA LEU A 63 -1.73 14.25 -6.38
C LEU A 63 -1.28 14.02 -4.94
N SER A 64 -2.10 13.29 -4.20
CA SER A 64 -1.76 12.73 -2.89
C SER A 64 -1.85 11.21 -2.97
N SER A 65 -0.82 10.52 -2.49
CA SER A 65 -0.79 9.06 -2.40
C SER A 65 -0.58 8.61 -0.97
N SER A 66 -1.29 7.55 -0.58
CA SER A 66 -1.07 6.80 0.65
C SER A 66 -0.97 5.32 0.27
N ALA A 67 -0.02 4.59 0.85
CA ALA A 67 0.13 3.18 0.57
C ALA A 67 0.30 2.38 1.86
N PHE A 68 -0.14 1.13 1.84
CA PHE A 68 -0.06 0.20 2.96
C PHE A 68 0.53 -1.11 2.49
N ILE A 69 1.33 -1.76 3.33
CA ILE A 69 1.83 -3.12 3.14
C ILE A 69 1.41 -3.92 4.36
N LEU A 70 0.27 -4.59 4.27
CA LEU A 70 -0.36 -5.28 5.38
C LEU A 70 0.16 -6.72 5.49
N PRO A 71 0.68 -7.14 6.66
CA PRO A 71 1.15 -8.50 6.86
C PRO A 71 0.00 -9.49 6.78
N HIS A 72 0.19 -10.57 6.02
CA HIS A 72 -0.80 -11.64 5.92
C HIS A 72 -0.48 -12.73 6.94
N ARG A 73 -1.17 -12.67 8.08
CA ARG A 73 -0.99 -13.59 9.22
C ARG A 73 -2.25 -14.41 9.48
N SER A 74 -2.08 -15.53 10.18
CA SER A 74 -3.18 -16.41 10.62
C SER A 74 -3.95 -15.86 11.84
N ASP A 75 -3.38 -14.89 12.55
CA ASP A 75 -3.88 -14.28 13.77
C ASP A 75 -3.70 -12.75 13.74
N ASN A 76 -4.43 -12.06 14.62
CA ASN A 76 -4.33 -10.61 14.83
C ASN A 76 -3.60 -10.29 16.16
N ASP A 77 -2.65 -11.14 16.55
CA ASP A 77 -1.90 -11.00 17.80
C ASP A 77 -1.06 -9.70 17.84
N GLU A 78 -0.72 -9.15 16.67
CA GLU A 78 -0.09 -7.84 16.54
C GLU A 78 -0.97 -6.70 17.09
N SER A 79 -2.29 -6.85 16.98
CA SER A 79 -3.28 -5.95 17.57
C SER A 79 -3.67 -6.39 19.00
N CYS A 80 -2.84 -7.22 19.65
CA CYS A 80 -3.05 -7.76 21.00
C CYS A 80 -4.38 -8.51 21.19
N ASN A 81 -4.96 -9.08 20.12
CA ASN A 81 -6.34 -9.61 20.12
C ASN A 81 -7.32 -8.65 20.81
N SER A 82 -7.21 -7.37 20.46
CA SER A 82 -7.98 -6.29 21.08
C SER A 82 -9.45 -6.66 21.16
N SER A 83 -10.03 -6.51 22.35
CA SER A 83 -11.48 -6.64 22.55
C SER A 83 -12.23 -5.36 22.16
N GLU A 84 -11.53 -4.35 21.64
CA GLU A 84 -12.14 -3.13 21.12
C GLU A 84 -12.91 -3.38 19.83
N GLU A 85 -13.70 -2.39 19.42
CA GLU A 85 -14.40 -2.44 18.13
C GLU A 85 -13.39 -2.62 16.99
N GLU A 86 -13.72 -3.50 16.04
CA GLU A 86 -12.89 -3.80 14.87
C GLU A 86 -12.49 -2.55 14.09
N SER A 87 -13.37 -1.54 14.06
CA SER A 87 -13.11 -0.25 13.42
C SER A 87 -11.88 0.49 13.97
N LYS A 88 -11.53 0.31 15.25
CA LYS A 88 -10.44 1.05 15.90
C LYS A 88 -9.10 0.37 15.71
N TRP A 89 -8.98 -0.89 16.12
CA TRP A 89 -7.69 -1.57 16.07
C TRP A 89 -7.24 -1.86 14.63
N VAL A 90 -8.18 -2.02 13.68
CA VAL A 90 -7.85 -2.17 12.25
C VAL A 90 -7.26 -0.87 11.71
N GLU A 91 -7.81 0.29 12.09
CA GLU A 91 -7.29 1.59 11.66
C GLU A 91 -5.86 1.79 12.17
N ASP A 92 -5.60 1.50 13.44
CA ASP A 92 -4.26 1.60 14.03
C ASP A 92 -3.26 0.65 13.36
N LEU A 93 -3.68 -0.59 13.07
CA LEU A 93 -2.86 -1.56 12.35
C LEU A 93 -2.53 -1.07 10.93
N MET A 94 -3.50 -0.52 10.21
CA MET A 94 -3.26 0.05 8.89
C MET A 94 -2.31 1.24 8.96
N LYS A 95 -2.49 2.15 9.93
CA LYS A 95 -1.60 3.29 10.16
C LYS A 95 -0.16 2.85 10.43
N LEU A 96 0.03 1.81 11.26
CA LEU A 96 1.34 1.24 11.56
C LEU A 96 2.04 0.68 10.31
N HIS A 97 1.29 0.04 9.42
CA HIS A 97 1.79 -0.58 8.19
C HIS A 97 1.75 0.34 6.96
N THR A 98 1.87 1.64 7.19
CA THR A 98 1.99 2.64 6.11
C THR A 98 3.34 2.52 5.42
N ALA A 99 3.34 2.63 4.10
CA ALA A 99 4.52 2.51 3.27
C ALA A 99 4.55 3.59 2.18
N ARG A 100 5.69 3.72 1.49
CA ARG A 100 5.79 4.52 0.27
C ARG A 100 5.26 3.70 -0.89
N VAL A 101 4.75 4.36 -1.93
CA VAL A 101 4.45 3.66 -3.20
C VAL A 101 5.70 2.99 -3.75
N ARG A 102 6.87 3.59 -3.54
CA ARG A 102 8.15 3.00 -3.94
C ARG A 102 8.44 1.65 -3.27
N ASP A 103 8.05 1.46 -2.01
CA ASP A 103 8.25 0.19 -1.29
C ASP A 103 7.40 -0.90 -1.93
N VAL A 104 6.14 -0.57 -2.28
CA VAL A 104 5.24 -1.45 -3.02
C VAL A 104 5.83 -1.83 -4.38
N GLU A 105 6.40 -0.88 -5.13
CA GLU A 105 7.05 -1.16 -6.43
C GLU A 105 8.20 -2.15 -6.31
N ILE A 106 9.03 -1.99 -5.27
CA ILE A 106 10.19 -2.86 -5.04
C ILE A 106 9.72 -4.29 -4.71
N LEU A 107 8.74 -4.44 -3.83
CA LEU A 107 8.20 -5.72 -3.37
C LEU A 107 7.34 -6.45 -4.40
N THR A 108 6.74 -5.72 -5.35
CA THR A 108 5.85 -6.31 -6.37
C THR A 108 6.49 -6.39 -7.75
N GLY A 109 7.54 -5.61 -8.01
CA GLY A 109 8.10 -5.40 -9.34
C GLY A 109 7.19 -4.62 -10.29
N LEU A 110 6.17 -3.93 -9.77
CA LEU A 110 5.28 -3.05 -10.54
C LEU A 110 5.90 -1.65 -10.70
N ASP A 111 5.36 -0.88 -11.64
CA ASP A 111 5.72 0.53 -11.87
C ASP A 111 4.44 1.36 -12.01
N PHE A 112 4.13 2.14 -10.97
CA PHE A 112 2.90 2.94 -10.89
C PHE A 112 3.07 4.29 -11.61
N TYR A 113 1.94 4.91 -11.98
CA TYR A 113 1.87 6.25 -12.57
C TYR A 113 2.63 6.42 -13.91
N ARG A 114 2.86 5.36 -14.69
CA ARG A 114 3.56 5.45 -15.99
C ARG A 114 2.84 6.31 -17.03
N ARG A 115 1.51 6.31 -17.03
CA ARG A 115 0.68 7.03 -18.02
C ARG A 115 0.10 8.29 -17.38
N THR A 116 0.97 9.26 -17.12
CA THR A 116 0.64 10.55 -16.50
C THR A 116 1.17 11.70 -17.34
N SER A 117 0.49 12.84 -17.31
CA SER A 117 0.93 14.09 -17.96
C SER A 117 1.92 14.89 -17.10
N ARG A 118 2.21 14.42 -15.89
CA ARG A 118 3.07 15.08 -14.90
C ARG A 118 4.55 14.86 -15.18
N SER A 119 5.39 15.74 -14.64
CA SER A 119 6.83 15.64 -14.81
C SER A 119 7.41 14.46 -14.01
N TYR A 120 8.53 13.91 -14.49
CA TYR A 120 9.20 12.79 -13.83
C TYR A 120 9.60 13.08 -12.36
N PRO A 121 10.16 14.26 -12.00
CA PRO A 121 10.47 14.58 -10.61
C PRO A 121 9.25 14.62 -9.69
N GLU A 122 8.10 15.12 -10.18
CA GLU A 122 6.86 15.14 -9.41
C GLU A 122 6.38 13.72 -9.10
N ILE A 123 6.47 12.80 -10.06
CA ILE A 123 6.10 11.40 -9.86
C ILE A 123 7.06 10.70 -8.91
N LEU A 124 8.37 10.96 -9.00
CA LEU A 124 9.33 10.41 -8.04
C LEU A 124 9.09 10.94 -6.62
N SER A 125 8.77 12.23 -6.49
CA SER A 125 8.41 12.82 -5.19
C SER A 125 7.14 12.18 -4.62
N LEU A 126 6.11 11.98 -5.45
CA LEU A 126 4.89 11.28 -5.06
C LEU A 126 5.19 9.84 -4.61
N LYS A 127 5.99 9.10 -5.38
CA LYS A 127 6.31 7.69 -5.07
C LYS A 127 7.14 7.52 -3.80
N THR A 128 7.98 8.49 -3.46
CA THR A 128 8.90 8.44 -2.31
C THR A 128 8.33 9.09 -1.05
N HIS A 129 7.23 9.83 -1.18
CA HIS A 129 6.51 10.38 -0.03
C HIS A 129 5.92 9.26 0.83
N MET A 130 6.10 9.37 2.13
CA MET A 130 5.47 8.51 3.14
C MET A 130 4.45 9.34 3.88
N HIS A 131 3.20 8.90 3.85
CA HIS A 131 2.15 9.54 4.62
C HIS A 131 2.33 9.22 6.11
N THR A 132 2.18 10.21 6.98
CA THR A 132 2.29 10.03 8.43
C THR A 132 0.99 10.48 9.10
N TYR A 133 0.57 9.74 10.13
CA TYR A 133 -0.67 9.97 10.87
C TYR A 133 -0.44 10.62 12.23
N GLU A 134 0.76 11.16 12.48
CA GLU A 134 1.17 11.76 13.77
C GLU A 134 0.26 12.92 14.22
N SER A 135 -0.40 13.60 13.27
CA SER A 135 -1.34 14.70 13.57
C SER A 135 -2.75 14.24 13.96
N GLU A 136 -3.03 12.93 13.93
CA GLU A 136 -4.32 12.33 14.28
C GLU A 136 -4.30 11.59 15.63
N ILE A 137 -3.15 11.62 16.33
CA ILE A 137 -2.91 11.02 17.65
C ILE A 137 -3.15 12.05 18.76
#